data_AF-A0A0K8PAU3-F1
#
_entry.id   AF-A0A0K8PAU3-F1
#
_cell.length_a   1.000
_cell.length_b   1.000
_cell.length_c   1.000
_cell.angle_alpha   90.00
_cell.angle_beta   90.00
_cell.angle_gamma   90.00
#
_symmetry.space_group_name_H-M   'P 1'
#
loop_
_entity.id
_entity.type
_entity.pdbx_description
1 polymer ?
#
loop_
_entity_poly.entity_id
_entity_poly.type
_entity_poly.pdbx_seq_one_letter_code
_entity_poly.pdbx_strand_id
1 'polypeptide(L)'
;MKELKSLFVLVIFSILFFSMGERINVAAQTIITVGEGATDMPSIEDAFDQLPENCGETIIRLNKSVDGDPIVSLSIPINKGITSLTIENSDLENSIVIETISEIFANGIPFILGEKVSLPNGWVFGGSKAENGKIRNVKGTSITILGSSAYAFGGGAALNGGRSFVSGQTSVVLGRQGKIFWEIFGGGYAAGVDSISEVSKTSLSIFGTADYVLGGGLAKENGRVVVSESTSVTIESGGTAAIGSFGGGNAVGQGSISETKMASSIIYGAAAWAFGGDFTYQGGQSFLTGTAEITVAEGAHVKSLYGGSFATDMNSYSEVNQSVVHIKGTAESAVPEGETSYGGISVVKNATSIQ
;
A
#
# COMPACT_ATOMS: atom_id res chain seq x y z
N MET A 1 39.79 25.32 12.23
CA MET A 1 40.42 24.19 11.52
C MET A 1 40.20 22.90 12.30
N LYS A 2 39.06 22.24 12.05
CA LYS A 2 38.95 20.79 11.87
C LYS A 2 37.48 20.49 11.58
N GLU A 3 37.30 19.85 10.46
CA GLU A 3 36.10 19.84 9.63
C GLU A 3 35.07 18.81 10.07
N LEU A 4 33.84 19.22 9.83
CA LEU A 4 32.60 18.49 9.68
C LEU A 4 32.80 17.25 8.77
N LYS A 5 32.65 16.04 9.31
CA LYS A 5 32.49 14.82 8.50
C LYS A 5 30.99 14.53 8.37
N SER A 6 30.37 15.09 7.34
CA SER A 6 29.07 14.62 6.84
C SER A 6 29.35 13.57 5.75
N LEU A 7 29.00 12.33 6.04
CA LEU A 7 29.14 11.20 5.12
C LEU A 7 28.02 11.27 4.07
N PHE A 8 28.40 11.65 2.86
CA PHE A 8 27.55 11.70 1.67
C PHE A 8 27.39 10.26 1.13
N VAL A 9 26.25 9.60 1.38
CA VAL A 9 25.90 8.33 0.74
C VAL A 9 25.15 8.68 -0.55
N LEU A 10 25.92 8.83 -1.63
CA LEU A 10 25.38 8.95 -2.98
C LEU A 10 24.98 7.53 -3.44
N VAL A 11 23.69 7.31 -3.64
CA VAL A 11 23.12 6.07 -4.20
C VAL A 11 23.58 5.94 -5.65
N ILE A 12 24.68 5.22 -5.86
CA ILE A 12 25.10 4.70 -7.16
C ILE A 12 24.41 3.34 -7.31
N PHE A 13 23.19 3.34 -7.84
CA PHE A 13 22.50 2.10 -8.24
C PHE A 13 21.83 2.18 -9.63
N SER A 14 22.19 3.19 -10.44
CA SER A 14 21.47 3.47 -11.70
C SER A 14 22.28 3.29 -12.98
N ILE A 15 23.47 2.69 -12.95
CA ILE A 15 24.25 2.50 -14.18
C ILE A 15 24.91 1.13 -14.16
N LEU A 16 24.24 0.12 -14.73
CA LEU A 16 24.84 -1.06 -15.38
C LEU A 16 23.74 -2.00 -15.93
N PHE A 17 22.84 -1.48 -16.77
CA PHE A 17 21.92 -2.30 -17.58
C PHE A 17 21.66 -1.63 -18.93
N PHE A 18 22.72 -1.30 -19.67
CA PHE A 18 22.59 -0.93 -21.09
C PHE A 18 23.75 -1.49 -21.90
N SER A 19 23.62 -2.73 -22.37
CA SER A 19 24.29 -3.12 -23.62
C SER A 19 23.45 -4.13 -24.39
N MET A 20 23.07 -3.71 -25.61
CA MET A 20 22.48 -4.48 -26.71
C MET A 20 20.98 -4.78 -26.64
N GLY A 21 20.22 -3.76 -27.05
CA GLY A 21 18.88 -3.82 -27.61
C GLY A 21 18.66 -2.52 -28.40
N GLU A 22 17.83 -2.53 -29.44
CA GLU A 22 17.60 -1.38 -30.33
C GLU A 22 17.46 -0.05 -29.57
N ARG A 23 18.11 1.01 -30.06
CA ARG A 23 18.00 2.36 -29.47
C ARG A 23 16.61 2.91 -29.75
N ILE A 24 15.65 2.54 -28.91
CA ILE A 24 14.37 3.22 -28.80
C ILE A 24 14.69 4.59 -28.15
N ASN A 25 14.43 5.68 -28.88
CA ASN A 25 14.53 7.03 -28.34
C ASN A 25 13.38 7.22 -27.32
N VAL A 26 13.66 6.93 -26.05
CA VAL A 26 12.74 7.23 -24.95
C VAL A 26 12.85 8.72 -24.62
N ALA A 27 11.72 9.44 -24.58
CA ALA A 27 11.69 10.81 -24.10
C ALA A 27 12.18 10.84 -22.65
N ALA A 28 13.03 11.80 -22.30
CA ALA A 28 13.52 11.90 -20.93
C ALA A 28 12.37 12.21 -19.95
N GLN A 29 11.41 13.03 -20.40
CA GLN A 29 10.24 13.44 -19.64
C GLN A 29 9.10 13.87 -20.57
N THR A 30 7.86 13.55 -20.20
CA THR A 30 6.62 13.96 -20.86
C THR A 30 5.72 14.64 -19.83
N ILE A 31 5.25 15.86 -20.12
CA ILE A 31 4.35 16.60 -19.25
C ILE A 31 3.05 16.87 -20.00
N ILE A 32 1.91 16.50 -19.41
CA ILE A 32 0.57 16.85 -19.90
C ILE A 32 -0.13 17.66 -18.81
N THR A 33 -0.76 18.75 -19.21
CA THR A 33 -1.54 19.60 -18.32
C THR A 33 -3.02 19.27 -18.44
N VAL A 34 -3.71 19.11 -17.31
CA VAL A 34 -5.14 18.80 -17.21
C VAL A 34 -5.84 19.91 -16.44
N GLY A 35 -6.98 20.37 -16.95
CA GLY A 35 -7.77 21.46 -16.36
C GLY A 35 -8.23 22.49 -17.40
N GLU A 36 -8.53 23.72 -16.97
CA GLU A 36 -8.92 24.79 -17.89
C GLU A 36 -7.72 25.61 -18.37
N GLY A 37 -7.42 25.44 -19.65
CA GLY A 37 -6.49 26.24 -20.44
C GLY A 37 -6.73 25.97 -21.93
N ALA A 38 -6.34 26.89 -22.81
CA ALA A 38 -6.62 26.78 -24.26
C ALA A 38 -5.94 25.55 -24.94
N THR A 39 -5.02 24.89 -24.24
CA THR A 39 -4.25 23.71 -24.67
C THR A 39 -4.33 22.55 -23.67
N ASP A 40 -5.18 22.68 -22.64
CA ASP A 40 -5.24 21.72 -21.54
C ASP A 40 -6.21 20.59 -21.87
N MET A 41 -5.93 19.41 -21.32
CA MET A 41 -6.83 18.27 -21.45
C MET A 41 -8.01 18.42 -20.47
N PRO A 42 -9.24 18.07 -20.88
CA PRO A 42 -10.41 18.22 -20.02
C PRO A 42 -10.42 17.23 -18.86
N SER A 43 -9.83 16.03 -19.03
CA SER A 43 -9.74 15.02 -17.97
C SER A 43 -8.39 14.30 -17.94
N ILE A 44 -8.14 13.55 -16.86
CA ILE A 44 -6.97 12.69 -16.72
C ILE A 44 -7.05 11.48 -17.67
N GLU A 45 -8.26 10.99 -17.97
CA GLU A 45 -8.47 9.93 -18.96
C GLU A 45 -8.07 10.38 -20.36
N ASP A 46 -8.50 11.58 -20.77
CA ASP A 46 -8.08 12.18 -22.05
C ASP A 46 -6.57 12.37 -22.12
N ALA A 47 -5.95 12.75 -21.00
CA ALA A 47 -4.50 12.87 -20.92
C ALA A 47 -3.82 11.52 -21.17
N PHE A 48 -4.36 10.41 -20.65
CA PHE A 48 -3.79 9.07 -20.88
C PHE A 48 -3.94 8.62 -22.34
N ASP A 49 -5.08 8.89 -22.97
CA ASP A 49 -5.32 8.54 -24.37
C ASP A 49 -4.40 9.30 -25.33
N GLN A 50 -4.02 10.53 -24.98
CA GLN A 50 -3.16 11.38 -25.80
C GLN A 50 -1.66 11.25 -25.50
N LEU A 51 -1.26 10.36 -24.58
CA LEU A 51 0.15 10.12 -24.30
C LEU A 51 0.88 9.66 -25.59
N PRO A 52 2.02 10.30 -25.94
CA PRO A 52 2.84 9.86 -27.06
C PRO A 52 3.47 8.49 -26.78
N GLU A 53 4.00 7.85 -27.81
CA GLU A 53 4.83 6.66 -27.61
C GLU A 53 6.18 7.05 -26.97
N ASN A 54 6.73 6.17 -26.14
CA ASN A 54 8.01 6.33 -25.43
C ASN A 54 8.08 7.53 -24.46
N CYS A 55 7.06 7.69 -23.61
CA CYS A 55 6.90 8.82 -22.70
C CYS A 55 8.03 9.02 -21.68
N GLY A 56 8.72 7.95 -21.25
CA GLY A 56 9.67 8.02 -20.15
C GLY A 56 9.00 8.45 -18.84
N GLU A 57 9.63 9.37 -18.10
CA GLU A 57 9.01 9.96 -16.91
C GLU A 57 7.80 10.82 -17.31
N THR A 58 6.62 10.49 -16.81
CA THR A 58 5.37 11.15 -17.19
C THR A 58 4.82 11.96 -16.02
N ILE A 59 4.44 13.21 -16.27
CA ILE A 59 3.81 14.09 -15.29
C ILE A 59 2.45 14.54 -15.83
N ILE A 60 1.40 14.24 -15.08
CA ILE A 60 0.08 14.83 -15.27
C ILE A 60 -0.04 15.99 -14.30
N ARG A 61 0.04 17.21 -14.81
CA ARG A 61 -0.01 18.44 -14.01
C ARG A 61 -1.43 19.00 -13.98
N LEU A 62 -1.98 19.18 -12.79
CA LEU A 62 -3.33 19.67 -12.56
C LEU A 62 -3.31 21.18 -12.30
N ASN A 63 -4.07 21.95 -13.07
CA ASN A 63 -4.19 23.41 -12.91
C ASN A 63 -5.33 23.83 -11.97
N LYS A 64 -6.35 22.99 -11.86
CA LYS A 64 -7.50 23.19 -10.97
C LYS A 64 -8.16 21.84 -10.70
N SER A 65 -9.22 21.85 -9.88
CA SER A 65 -10.12 20.70 -9.74
C SER A 65 -10.59 20.20 -11.10
N VAL A 66 -10.50 18.88 -11.30
CA VAL A 66 -10.89 18.22 -12.54
C VAL A 66 -12.39 17.97 -12.48
N ASP A 67 -13.15 18.79 -13.17
CA ASP A 67 -14.59 18.59 -13.38
C ASP A 67 -14.80 17.64 -14.56
N GLY A 68 -15.60 16.60 -14.39
CA GLY A 68 -15.85 15.61 -15.43
C GLY A 68 -16.82 14.52 -14.99
N ASP A 69 -17.16 13.63 -15.92
CA ASP A 69 -17.96 12.46 -15.59
C ASP A 69 -17.19 11.50 -14.66
N PRO A 70 -17.87 10.77 -13.77
CA PRO A 70 -17.21 9.79 -12.92
C PRO A 70 -16.53 8.68 -13.73
N ILE A 71 -15.22 8.52 -13.51
CA ILE A 71 -14.41 7.42 -14.01
C ILE A 71 -14.35 6.34 -12.93
N VAL A 72 -14.99 5.21 -13.21
CA VAL A 72 -15.02 4.07 -12.29
C VAL A 72 -13.63 3.48 -12.09
N SER A 73 -12.82 3.37 -13.16
CA SER A 73 -11.53 2.70 -13.10
C SER A 73 -10.57 3.23 -14.15
N LEU A 74 -9.58 4.00 -13.72
CA LEU A 74 -8.49 4.51 -14.55
C LEU A 74 -7.29 3.56 -14.49
N SER A 75 -6.73 3.20 -15.65
CA SER A 75 -5.55 2.32 -15.74
C SER A 75 -4.43 3.02 -16.50
N ILE A 76 -3.23 3.08 -15.91
CA ILE A 76 -2.07 3.67 -16.58
C ILE A 76 -1.68 2.80 -17.79
N PRO A 77 -1.54 3.38 -19.00
CA PRO A 77 -1.29 2.60 -20.21
C PRO A 77 0.14 2.03 -20.23
N ILE A 78 0.23 0.71 -20.35
CA ILE A 78 1.50 -0.03 -20.31
C ILE A 78 2.27 -0.04 -21.64
N ASN A 79 1.62 0.39 -22.73
CA ASN A 79 2.17 0.36 -24.08
C ASN A 79 2.85 1.68 -24.49
N LYS A 80 2.87 2.70 -23.62
CA LYS A 80 3.38 4.04 -23.93
C LYS A 80 4.85 4.27 -23.55
N GLY A 81 5.56 3.25 -23.09
CA GLY A 81 6.96 3.38 -22.66
C GLY A 81 7.15 4.31 -21.46
N ILE A 82 6.17 4.36 -20.56
CA ILE A 82 6.20 5.15 -19.31
C ILE A 82 7.11 4.43 -18.31
N THR A 83 8.06 5.16 -17.72
CA THR A 83 8.98 4.63 -16.69
C THR A 83 8.55 4.98 -15.27
N SER A 84 7.78 6.07 -15.12
CA SER A 84 7.15 6.53 -13.88
C SER A 84 6.02 7.49 -14.24
N LEU A 85 5.01 7.60 -13.38
CA LEU A 85 3.92 8.56 -13.54
C LEU A 85 3.66 9.32 -12.24
N THR A 86 3.62 10.64 -12.35
CA THR A 86 3.24 11.54 -11.25
C THR A 86 1.98 12.30 -11.62
N ILE A 87 0.99 12.33 -10.72
CA ILE A 87 -0.11 13.29 -10.78
C ILE A 87 0.21 14.39 -9.77
N GLU A 88 0.49 15.60 -10.23
CA GLU A 88 0.89 16.71 -9.37
C GLU A 88 -0.02 17.92 -9.50
N ASN A 89 -0.08 18.71 -8.43
CA ASN A 89 -0.70 20.01 -8.44
C ASN A 89 0.30 21.06 -8.94
N SER A 90 -0.13 21.90 -9.90
CA SER A 90 0.66 23.03 -10.41
C SER A 90 0.84 24.17 -9.40
N ASP A 91 -0.08 24.28 -8.42
CA ASP A 91 -0.11 25.34 -7.40
C ASP A 91 -0.28 24.74 -6.00
N LEU A 92 0.80 24.74 -5.22
CA LEU A 92 0.81 24.21 -3.85
C LEU A 92 0.15 25.14 -2.82
N GLU A 93 -0.29 26.34 -3.19
CA GLU A 93 -1.07 27.22 -2.30
C GLU A 93 -2.48 26.65 -2.05
N ASN A 94 -3.05 25.97 -3.06
CA ASN A 94 -4.40 25.42 -3.03
C ASN A 94 -4.38 23.89 -3.08
N SER A 95 -5.44 23.24 -2.58
CA SER A 95 -5.60 21.79 -2.74
C SER A 95 -6.52 21.49 -3.91
N ILE A 96 -6.16 20.49 -4.72
CA ILE A 96 -6.97 19.98 -5.82
C ILE A 96 -7.66 18.71 -5.34
N VAL A 97 -8.98 18.67 -5.47
CA VAL A 97 -9.81 17.51 -5.16
C VAL A 97 -10.29 16.88 -6.46
N ILE A 98 -10.11 15.57 -6.58
CA ILE A 98 -10.53 14.76 -7.72
C ILE A 98 -11.59 13.78 -7.23
N GLU A 99 -12.86 14.15 -7.37
CA GLU A 99 -13.99 13.29 -6.97
C GLU A 99 -14.38 12.30 -8.07
N THR A 100 -13.96 12.57 -9.30
CA THR A 100 -14.37 11.82 -10.49
C THR A 100 -13.72 10.45 -10.58
N ILE A 101 -12.56 10.22 -9.95
CA ILE A 101 -11.82 8.95 -10.09
C ILE A 101 -12.04 8.06 -8.86
N SER A 102 -12.61 6.86 -9.09
CA SER A 102 -12.83 5.87 -8.03
C SER A 102 -11.65 4.91 -7.86
N GLU A 103 -11.06 4.42 -8.95
CA GLU A 103 -9.93 3.48 -8.91
C GLU A 103 -8.80 3.94 -9.84
N ILE A 104 -7.54 3.83 -9.39
CA ILE A 104 -6.34 4.01 -10.22
C ILE A 104 -5.49 2.75 -10.16
N PHE A 105 -5.19 2.15 -11.32
CA PHE A 105 -4.28 1.01 -11.45
C PHE A 105 -2.98 1.44 -12.12
N ALA A 106 -1.88 1.37 -11.38
CA ALA A 106 -0.56 1.75 -11.87
C ALA A 106 0.12 0.68 -12.74
N ASN A 107 -0.40 -0.56 -12.74
CA ASN A 107 0.07 -1.65 -13.61
C ASN A 107 1.59 -1.95 -13.50
N GLY A 108 2.17 -1.74 -12.31
CA GLY A 108 3.60 -1.93 -12.05
C GLY A 108 4.49 -0.75 -12.47
N ILE A 109 3.92 0.33 -13.00
CA ILE A 109 4.63 1.59 -13.24
C ILE A 109 4.74 2.33 -11.89
N PRO A 110 5.93 2.81 -11.49
CA PRO A 110 6.09 3.66 -10.32
C PRO A 110 5.14 4.85 -10.36
N PHE A 111 4.31 5.00 -9.33
CA PHE A 111 3.24 6.01 -9.27
C PHE A 111 3.41 6.95 -8.08
N ILE A 112 3.21 8.25 -8.32
CA ILE A 112 3.23 9.27 -7.28
C ILE A 112 1.94 10.10 -7.34
N LEU A 113 1.20 10.13 -6.23
CA LEU A 113 0.15 11.13 -6.01
C LEU A 113 0.78 12.33 -5.28
N GLY A 114 0.94 13.44 -5.98
CA GLY A 114 1.64 14.63 -5.52
C GLY A 114 0.99 15.33 -4.33
N GLU A 115 1.75 16.22 -3.69
CA GLU A 115 1.26 17.02 -2.57
C GLU A 115 0.02 17.83 -2.99
N LYS A 116 -0.89 18.05 -2.02
CA LYS A 116 -2.10 18.85 -2.23
C LYS A 116 -3.05 18.32 -3.32
N VAL A 117 -2.88 17.08 -3.78
CA VAL A 117 -3.85 16.35 -4.60
C VAL A 117 -4.64 15.40 -3.69
N SER A 118 -5.97 15.43 -3.76
CA SER A 118 -6.85 14.60 -2.94
C SER A 118 -7.80 13.77 -3.79
N LEU A 119 -7.80 12.46 -3.54
CA LEU A 119 -8.74 11.47 -4.07
C LEU A 119 -9.63 10.97 -2.91
N PRO A 120 -10.61 11.75 -2.45
CA PRO A 120 -11.33 11.49 -1.20
C PRO A 120 -12.04 10.14 -1.16
N ASN A 121 -12.44 9.61 -2.32
CA ASN A 121 -13.07 8.31 -2.49
C ASN A 121 -12.19 7.32 -3.27
N GLY A 122 -10.96 7.70 -3.61
CA GLY A 122 -10.14 6.98 -4.57
C GLY A 122 -9.35 5.83 -3.96
N TRP A 123 -9.29 4.73 -4.71
CA TRP A 123 -8.51 3.53 -4.43
C TRP A 123 -7.31 3.50 -5.37
N VAL A 124 -6.11 3.50 -4.80
CA VAL A 124 -4.87 3.46 -5.60
C VAL A 124 -4.23 2.07 -5.51
N PHE A 125 -3.98 1.45 -6.65
CA PHE A 125 -3.37 0.12 -6.75
C PHE A 125 -2.04 0.18 -7.51
N GLY A 126 -1.00 -0.43 -6.95
CA GLY A 126 0.31 -0.50 -7.60
C GLY A 126 0.33 -1.48 -8.75
N GLY A 127 -0.44 -2.56 -8.63
CA GLY A 127 -0.54 -3.62 -9.63
C GLY A 127 -1.68 -3.42 -10.62
N SER A 128 -2.05 -4.52 -11.29
CA SER A 128 -3.10 -4.52 -12.32
C SER A 128 -4.42 -5.06 -11.80
N LYS A 129 -5.51 -4.60 -12.44
CA LYS A 129 -6.86 -5.18 -12.31
C LYS A 129 -6.96 -6.49 -13.07
N ALA A 130 -7.25 -7.57 -12.34
CA ALA A 130 -7.54 -8.89 -12.86
C ALA A 130 -9.00 -9.24 -12.54
N GLU A 131 -9.79 -9.56 -13.55
CA GLU A 131 -11.22 -9.81 -13.37
C GLU A 131 -11.73 -10.92 -14.29
N ASN A 132 -12.83 -11.56 -13.91
CA ASN A 132 -13.55 -12.51 -14.76
C ASN A 132 -12.65 -13.66 -15.25
N GLY A 133 -11.92 -14.29 -14.32
CA GLY A 133 -11.01 -15.41 -14.62
C GLY A 133 -9.66 -15.00 -15.23
N LYS A 134 -9.43 -13.72 -15.52
CA LYS A 134 -8.16 -13.26 -16.12
C LYS A 134 -7.03 -13.29 -15.11
N ILE A 135 -5.83 -13.56 -15.62
CA ILE A 135 -4.58 -13.50 -14.86
C ILE A 135 -3.81 -12.25 -15.29
N ARG A 136 -3.35 -11.45 -14.33
CA ARG A 136 -2.43 -10.34 -14.55
C ARG A 136 -1.18 -10.52 -13.70
N ASN A 137 -0.03 -10.26 -14.31
CA ASN A 137 1.28 -10.38 -13.66
C ASN A 137 2.05 -9.08 -13.84
N VAL A 138 2.58 -8.55 -12.75
CA VAL A 138 3.55 -7.44 -12.75
C VAL A 138 4.78 -7.86 -11.94
N LYS A 139 5.96 -7.34 -12.30
CA LYS A 139 7.21 -7.75 -11.65
C LYS A 139 7.40 -7.18 -10.25
N GLY A 140 6.90 -5.98 -10.02
CA GLY A 140 7.06 -5.22 -8.79
C GLY A 140 6.23 -3.94 -8.90
N THR A 141 6.03 -3.26 -7.79
CA THR A 141 5.25 -2.01 -7.75
C THR A 141 5.90 -1.02 -6.81
N SER A 142 5.65 0.26 -7.07
CA SER A 142 6.08 1.36 -6.20
C SER A 142 5.02 2.45 -6.23
N ILE A 143 4.46 2.77 -5.08
CA ILE A 143 3.49 3.86 -4.92
C ILE A 143 4.02 4.83 -3.86
N THR A 144 3.95 6.12 -4.15
CA THR A 144 4.16 7.17 -3.16
C THR A 144 2.94 8.07 -3.11
N ILE A 145 2.35 8.22 -1.92
CA ILE A 145 1.22 9.12 -1.68
C ILE A 145 1.72 10.31 -0.87
N LEU A 146 1.90 11.46 -1.52
CA LEU A 146 2.24 12.74 -0.89
C LEU A 146 0.99 13.58 -0.61
N GLY A 147 -0.07 13.37 -1.39
CA GLY A 147 -1.40 13.96 -1.21
C GLY A 147 -2.30 13.10 -0.32
N SER A 148 -3.54 12.86 -0.74
CA SER A 148 -4.47 12.02 0.02
C SER A 148 -5.33 11.10 -0.82
N SER A 149 -5.63 9.91 -0.31
CA SER A 149 -6.58 8.97 -0.92
C SER A 149 -7.40 8.22 0.13
N ALA A 150 -8.51 7.61 -0.27
CA ALA A 150 -9.30 6.77 0.63
C ALA A 150 -8.53 5.50 1.00
N TYR A 151 -7.99 4.83 -0.02
CA TYR A 151 -7.26 3.57 0.11
C TYR A 151 -6.00 3.58 -0.75
N ALA A 152 -5.01 2.78 -0.36
CA ALA A 152 -3.86 2.46 -1.18
C ALA A 152 -3.41 1.00 -0.98
N PHE A 153 -3.07 0.34 -2.07
CA PHE A 153 -2.66 -1.06 -2.12
C PHE A 153 -1.37 -1.19 -2.91
N GLY A 154 -0.34 -1.80 -2.31
CA GLY A 154 0.90 -2.09 -3.03
C GLY A 154 0.69 -3.04 -4.21
N GLY A 155 -0.21 -4.01 -4.07
CA GLY A 155 -0.55 -4.98 -5.10
C GLY A 155 -1.59 -4.49 -6.12
N GLY A 156 -2.11 -5.43 -6.92
CA GLY A 156 -3.25 -5.19 -7.81
C GLY A 156 -4.58 -5.59 -7.18
N ALA A 157 -5.65 -5.60 -7.98
CA ALA A 157 -6.96 -6.09 -7.58
C ALA A 157 -7.34 -7.36 -8.35
N ALA A 158 -7.91 -8.33 -7.66
CA ALA A 158 -8.43 -9.57 -8.19
C ALA A 158 -9.93 -9.65 -7.89
N LEU A 159 -10.77 -9.67 -8.93
CA LEU A 159 -12.23 -9.61 -8.79
C LEU A 159 -12.90 -10.73 -9.57
N ASN A 160 -14.00 -11.28 -9.06
CA ASN A 160 -14.85 -12.22 -9.81
C ASN A 160 -14.06 -13.36 -10.48
N GLY A 161 -13.23 -14.07 -9.71
CA GLY A 161 -12.37 -15.17 -10.19
C GLY A 161 -11.06 -14.71 -10.85
N GLY A 162 -10.78 -13.41 -10.87
CA GLY A 162 -9.53 -12.86 -11.38
C GLY A 162 -8.33 -13.22 -10.51
N ARG A 163 -7.12 -13.19 -11.08
CA ARG A 163 -5.88 -13.44 -10.34
C ARG A 163 -4.84 -12.36 -10.63
N SER A 164 -4.44 -11.61 -9.61
CA SER A 164 -3.46 -10.53 -9.72
C SER A 164 -2.17 -10.92 -8.98
N PHE A 165 -1.06 -10.94 -9.70
CA PHE A 165 0.23 -11.37 -9.17
C PHE A 165 1.27 -10.26 -9.27
N VAL A 166 1.94 -9.99 -8.15
CA VAL A 166 3.18 -9.23 -8.10
C VAL A 166 4.30 -10.20 -7.74
N SER A 167 5.11 -10.60 -8.73
CA SER A 167 6.11 -11.65 -8.52
C SER A 167 7.31 -11.21 -7.65
N GLY A 168 7.53 -9.91 -7.54
CA GLY A 168 8.56 -9.32 -6.70
C GLY A 168 7.98 -8.58 -5.50
N GLN A 169 8.63 -7.47 -5.16
CA GLN A 169 8.26 -6.65 -4.02
C GLN A 169 7.28 -5.53 -4.42
N THR A 170 6.33 -5.25 -3.53
CA THR A 170 5.56 -4.01 -3.53
C THR A 170 6.16 -3.02 -2.53
N SER A 171 6.18 -1.75 -2.89
CA SER A 171 6.62 -0.66 -2.00
C SER A 171 5.55 0.42 -1.97
N VAL A 172 5.05 0.77 -0.79
CA VAL A 172 4.14 1.90 -0.62
C VAL A 172 4.70 2.85 0.44
N VAL A 173 4.82 4.12 0.05
CA VAL A 173 5.29 5.20 0.93
C VAL A 173 4.17 6.21 1.11
N LEU A 174 3.77 6.45 2.35
CA LEU A 174 2.92 7.58 2.70
C LEU A 174 3.81 8.73 3.16
N GLY A 175 3.90 9.81 2.38
CA GLY A 175 4.73 10.97 2.67
C GLY A 175 4.30 11.72 3.93
N ARG A 176 5.12 12.64 4.42
CA ARG A 176 4.88 13.39 5.68
C ARG A 176 3.57 14.18 5.68
N GLN A 177 3.22 14.77 4.55
CA GLN A 177 1.94 15.48 4.36
C GLN A 177 0.82 14.55 3.87
N GLY A 178 1.16 13.28 3.62
CA GLY A 178 0.29 12.29 3.05
C GLY A 178 -0.79 11.84 4.04
N LYS A 179 -2.01 11.64 3.54
CA LYS A 179 -3.12 11.08 4.33
C LYS A 179 -3.84 9.97 3.61
N ILE A 180 -4.00 8.83 4.27
CA ILE A 180 -4.94 7.80 3.86
C ILE A 180 -6.15 7.89 4.79
N PHE A 181 -7.34 8.13 4.24
CA PHE A 181 -8.54 8.33 5.06
C PHE A 181 -8.98 7.05 5.76
N TRP A 182 -8.73 5.88 5.16
CA TRP A 182 -9.15 4.60 5.69
C TRP A 182 -7.95 3.65 5.85
N GLU A 183 -7.64 2.87 4.84
CA GLU A 183 -6.72 1.75 5.00
C GLU A 183 -5.61 1.77 3.93
N ILE A 184 -4.37 1.51 4.38
CA ILE A 184 -3.22 1.29 3.51
C ILE A 184 -2.72 -0.14 3.65
N PHE A 185 -2.50 -0.79 2.51
CA PHE A 185 -2.12 -2.19 2.40
C PHE A 185 -0.80 -2.35 1.65
N GLY A 186 0.10 -3.19 2.17
CA GLY A 186 1.32 -3.58 1.47
C GLY A 186 1.03 -4.55 0.32
N GLY A 187 0.04 -5.43 0.49
CA GLY A 187 -0.41 -6.40 -0.50
C GLY A 187 -1.43 -5.84 -1.48
N GLY A 188 -2.16 -6.73 -2.17
CA GLY A 188 -3.24 -6.36 -3.07
C GLY A 188 -4.64 -6.62 -2.49
N TYR A 189 -5.64 -6.54 -3.35
CA TYR A 189 -7.05 -6.71 -3.01
C TYR A 189 -7.63 -7.92 -3.74
N ALA A 190 -8.40 -8.75 -3.06
CA ALA A 190 -9.12 -9.87 -3.67
C ALA A 190 -10.57 -9.91 -3.20
N ALA A 191 -11.53 -9.90 -4.14
CA ALA A 191 -12.95 -10.01 -3.83
C ALA A 191 -13.72 -10.93 -4.77
N GLY A 192 -14.51 -11.84 -4.18
CA GLY A 192 -15.31 -12.83 -4.90
C GLY A 192 -14.64 -14.21 -4.95
N VAL A 193 -15.46 -15.24 -5.18
CA VAL A 193 -15.03 -16.64 -5.31
C VAL A 193 -13.90 -16.77 -6.35
N ASP A 194 -12.91 -17.61 -6.03
CA ASP A 194 -11.72 -17.89 -6.84
C ASP A 194 -10.83 -16.67 -7.13
N SER A 195 -11.08 -15.52 -6.49
CA SER A 195 -10.27 -14.32 -6.68
C SER A 195 -9.02 -14.38 -5.81
N ILE A 196 -7.85 -14.21 -6.43
CA ILE A 196 -6.56 -14.33 -5.72
C ILE A 196 -5.69 -13.13 -6.04
N SER A 197 -5.26 -12.41 -4.99
CA SER A 197 -4.16 -11.45 -5.10
C SER A 197 -2.95 -11.97 -4.35
N GLU A 198 -1.84 -12.14 -5.05
CA GLU A 198 -0.60 -12.66 -4.46
C GLU A 198 0.57 -11.71 -4.72
N VAL A 199 1.37 -11.50 -3.68
CA VAL A 199 2.57 -10.69 -3.68
C VAL A 199 3.69 -11.46 -3.00
N SER A 200 4.92 -11.40 -3.52
CA SER A 200 6.04 -12.08 -2.85
C SER A 200 6.45 -11.36 -1.55
N LYS A 201 6.74 -10.06 -1.63
CA LYS A 201 7.16 -9.22 -0.49
C LYS A 201 6.44 -7.89 -0.47
N THR A 202 6.19 -7.37 0.72
CA THR A 202 5.63 -6.02 0.88
C THR A 202 6.51 -5.15 1.76
N SER A 203 6.52 -3.85 1.47
CA SER A 203 7.20 -2.84 2.26
C SER A 203 6.31 -1.60 2.37
N LEU A 204 5.91 -1.26 3.59
CA LEU A 204 5.16 -0.06 3.92
C LEU A 204 6.01 0.90 4.75
N SER A 205 6.12 2.15 4.32
CA SER A 205 6.77 3.23 5.09
C SER A 205 5.81 4.39 5.28
N ILE A 206 5.41 4.65 6.53
CA ILE A 206 4.36 5.59 6.89
C ILE A 206 4.97 6.79 7.60
N PHE A 207 5.13 7.91 6.87
CA PHE A 207 5.56 9.19 7.44
C PHE A 207 4.39 10.14 7.74
N GLY A 208 3.24 9.91 7.11
CA GLY A 208 2.01 10.68 7.29
C GLY A 208 1.01 9.99 8.22
N THR A 209 -0.29 10.14 7.94
CA THR A 209 -1.36 9.58 8.78
C THR A 209 -2.27 8.65 7.98
N ALA A 210 -2.53 7.47 8.53
CA ALA A 210 -3.56 6.53 8.05
C ALA A 210 -4.40 6.05 9.25
N ASP A 211 -5.68 5.74 9.03
CA ASP A 211 -6.50 5.16 10.09
C ASP A 211 -6.06 3.72 10.39
N TYR A 212 -5.89 2.91 9.34
CA TYR A 212 -5.32 1.57 9.44
C TYR A 212 -4.12 1.37 8.51
N VAL A 213 -3.10 0.68 9.02
CA VAL A 213 -1.90 0.28 8.29
C VAL A 213 -1.75 -1.24 8.35
N LEU A 214 -1.69 -1.91 7.20
CA LEU A 214 -1.65 -3.36 7.14
C LEU A 214 -0.56 -3.84 6.18
N GLY A 215 0.39 -4.63 6.68
CA GLY A 215 1.51 -5.13 5.86
C GLY A 215 1.07 -6.05 4.72
N GLY A 216 -0.02 -6.81 4.89
CA GLY A 216 -0.58 -7.72 3.91
C GLY A 216 -1.60 -7.07 2.96
N GLY A 217 -2.45 -7.90 2.34
CA GLY A 217 -3.53 -7.46 1.46
C GLY A 217 -4.90 -7.46 2.13
N LEU A 218 -5.95 -7.20 1.34
CA LEU A 218 -7.35 -7.27 1.76
C LEU A 218 -8.10 -8.37 0.99
N ALA A 219 -8.59 -9.38 1.71
CA ALA A 219 -9.49 -10.41 1.19
C ALA A 219 -10.93 -10.11 1.61
N LYS A 220 -11.85 -10.13 0.65
CA LYS A 220 -13.27 -9.87 0.87
C LYS A 220 -14.14 -10.85 0.09
N GLU A 221 -15.35 -11.15 0.57
CA GLU A 221 -16.38 -11.88 -0.19
C GLU A 221 -15.87 -13.20 -0.84
N ASN A 222 -15.16 -14.06 -0.10
CA ASN A 222 -14.51 -15.30 -0.59
C ASN A 222 -13.22 -15.10 -1.41
N GLY A 223 -12.67 -13.89 -1.39
CA GLY A 223 -11.36 -13.60 -1.97
C GLY A 223 -10.21 -14.17 -1.11
N ARG A 224 -9.05 -14.32 -1.74
CA ARG A 224 -7.83 -14.77 -1.07
C ARG A 224 -6.68 -13.81 -1.35
N VAL A 225 -6.01 -13.36 -0.31
CA VAL A 225 -4.78 -12.57 -0.42
C VAL A 225 -3.61 -13.33 0.18
N VAL A 226 -2.48 -13.28 -0.50
CA VAL A 226 -1.27 -14.02 -0.11
C VAL A 226 -0.05 -13.10 -0.17
N VAL A 227 0.69 -13.03 0.93
CA VAL A 227 2.08 -12.55 0.95
C VAL A 227 2.99 -13.75 1.20
N SER A 228 3.62 -14.23 0.13
CA SER A 228 4.24 -15.57 0.12
C SER A 228 5.60 -15.64 0.80
N GLU A 229 6.29 -14.51 0.98
CA GLU A 229 7.58 -14.46 1.69
C GLU A 229 7.53 -13.63 2.98
N SER A 230 7.27 -12.33 2.90
CA SER A 230 7.34 -11.44 4.06
C SER A 230 6.65 -10.09 3.87
N THR A 231 6.09 -9.55 4.94
CA THR A 231 5.67 -8.16 5.05
C THR A 231 6.64 -7.36 5.94
N SER A 232 6.81 -6.08 5.61
CA SER A 232 7.52 -5.10 6.44
C SER A 232 6.68 -3.84 6.57
N VAL A 233 6.39 -3.43 7.79
CA VAL A 233 5.69 -2.18 8.12
C VAL A 233 6.60 -1.31 8.97
N THR A 234 6.83 -0.08 8.54
CA THR A 234 7.53 0.94 9.33
C THR A 234 6.65 2.15 9.50
N ILE A 235 6.23 2.44 10.73
CA ILE A 235 5.62 3.72 11.09
C ILE A 235 6.74 4.65 11.54
N GLU A 236 7.10 5.57 10.66
CA GLU A 236 8.27 6.44 10.80
C GLU A 236 8.08 7.50 11.88
N SER A 237 9.17 8.19 12.26
CA SER A 237 9.07 9.31 13.19
C SER A 237 8.20 10.44 12.59
N GLY A 238 7.08 10.72 13.24
CA GLY A 238 6.03 11.62 12.77
C GLY A 238 4.86 10.92 12.07
N GLY A 239 5.02 9.66 11.69
CA GLY A 239 3.97 8.81 11.14
C GLY A 239 2.97 8.35 12.21
N THR A 240 1.72 8.12 11.79
CA THR A 240 0.65 7.70 12.70
C THR A 240 -0.28 6.67 12.06
N ALA A 241 -0.54 5.57 12.78
CA ALA A 241 -1.70 4.71 12.58
C ALA A 241 -2.79 5.09 13.61
N ALA A 242 -3.79 5.85 13.19
CA ALA A 242 -4.72 6.51 14.10
C ALA A 242 -5.63 5.52 14.85
N ILE A 243 -5.93 4.38 14.23
CA ILE A 243 -6.76 3.32 14.83
C ILE A 243 -5.96 2.04 15.03
N GLY A 244 -5.34 1.49 13.99
CA GLY A 244 -4.68 0.19 14.08
C GLY A 244 -3.55 -0.04 13.09
N SER A 245 -2.47 -0.66 13.55
CA SER A 245 -1.40 -1.19 12.70
C SER A 245 -1.34 -2.70 12.81
N PHE A 246 -1.22 -3.39 11.68
CA PHE A 246 -1.16 -4.85 11.57
C PHE A 246 0.03 -5.26 10.70
N GLY A 247 0.87 -6.16 11.21
CA GLY A 247 1.98 -6.71 10.43
C GLY A 247 1.50 -7.57 9.25
N GLY A 248 0.38 -8.26 9.41
CA GLY A 248 -0.29 -9.07 8.38
C GLY A 248 -1.29 -8.29 7.53
N GLY A 249 -2.19 -9.01 6.87
CA GLY A 249 -3.28 -8.46 6.06
C GLY A 249 -4.62 -8.43 6.78
N ASN A 250 -5.69 -8.36 5.99
CA ASN A 250 -7.06 -8.37 6.47
C ASN A 250 -7.94 -9.34 5.68
N ALA A 251 -8.83 -10.03 6.39
CA ALA A 251 -9.86 -10.86 5.78
C ALA A 251 -11.23 -10.53 6.35
N VAL A 252 -12.17 -10.25 5.45
CA VAL A 252 -13.53 -9.79 5.77
C VAL A 252 -14.57 -10.66 5.10
N GLY A 253 -15.52 -11.16 5.87
CA GLY A 253 -16.59 -11.96 5.33
C GLY A 253 -16.24 -13.44 5.27
N GLN A 254 -17.28 -14.27 5.36
CA GLN A 254 -17.15 -15.71 5.29
C GLN A 254 -16.45 -16.16 4.01
N GLY A 255 -15.48 -17.07 4.16
CA GLY A 255 -14.69 -17.64 3.06
C GLY A 255 -13.51 -16.77 2.60
N SER A 256 -13.37 -15.55 3.11
CA SER A 256 -12.21 -14.70 2.83
C SER A 256 -10.98 -15.17 3.60
N ILE A 257 -9.82 -15.19 2.93
CA ILE A 257 -8.58 -15.71 3.50
C ILE A 257 -7.41 -14.72 3.30
N SER A 258 -6.74 -14.35 4.38
CA SER A 258 -5.45 -13.64 4.37
C SER A 258 -4.32 -14.59 4.79
N GLU A 259 -3.30 -14.74 3.95
CA GLU A 259 -2.11 -15.53 4.28
C GLU A 259 -0.86 -14.68 4.23
N THR A 260 -0.11 -14.70 5.33
CA THR A 260 1.17 -14.02 5.43
C THR A 260 2.22 -15.01 5.90
N LYS A 261 3.36 -15.12 5.22
CA LYS A 261 4.40 -16.05 5.69
C LYS A 261 5.16 -15.50 6.90
N MET A 262 5.74 -14.30 6.79
CA MET A 262 6.45 -13.61 7.87
C MET A 262 5.95 -12.17 7.94
N ALA A 263 5.89 -11.60 9.14
CA ALA A 263 5.61 -10.18 9.31
C ALA A 263 6.62 -9.52 10.24
N SER A 264 7.10 -8.34 9.85
CA SER A 264 7.93 -7.48 10.68
C SER A 264 7.31 -6.08 10.73
N SER A 265 7.12 -5.55 11.93
CA SER A 265 6.59 -4.21 12.15
C SER A 265 7.49 -3.43 13.10
N ILE A 266 7.88 -2.22 12.71
CA ILE A 266 8.65 -1.31 13.56
C ILE A 266 7.92 0.03 13.66
N ILE A 267 7.68 0.48 14.89
CA ILE A 267 6.97 1.72 15.16
C ILE A 267 7.96 2.69 15.81
N TYR A 268 8.31 3.75 15.07
CA TYR A 268 9.05 4.93 15.53
C TYR A 268 8.13 6.12 15.84
N GLY A 269 6.94 6.15 15.23
CA GLY A 269 5.91 7.17 15.43
C GLY A 269 4.88 6.76 16.49
N ALA A 270 3.60 6.85 16.12
CA ALA A 270 2.49 6.51 17.00
C ALA A 270 1.53 5.50 16.37
N ALA A 271 0.96 4.63 17.21
CA ALA A 271 -0.18 3.80 16.83
C ALA A 271 -1.15 3.68 18.01
N ALA A 272 -2.46 3.79 17.76
CA ALA A 272 -3.42 3.50 18.83
C ALA A 272 -3.32 2.02 19.20
N TRP A 273 -3.70 1.12 18.29
CA TRP A 273 -3.47 -0.31 18.45
C TRP A 273 -2.39 -0.81 17.50
N ALA A 274 -1.57 -1.75 17.95
CA ALA A 274 -0.54 -2.35 17.12
C ALA A 274 -0.50 -3.87 17.32
N PHE A 275 -0.54 -4.60 16.21
CA PHE A 275 -0.58 -6.05 16.15
C PHE A 275 0.54 -6.56 15.26
N GLY A 276 1.27 -7.58 15.72
CA GLY A 276 2.24 -8.29 14.88
C GLY A 276 1.56 -9.09 13.75
N GLY A 277 0.33 -9.56 13.97
CA GLY A 277 -0.44 -10.39 13.05
C GLY A 277 -1.42 -9.63 12.15
N ASP A 278 -2.42 -10.36 11.68
CA ASP A 278 -3.49 -9.92 10.77
C ASP A 278 -4.72 -9.35 11.52
N PHE A 279 -5.68 -8.82 10.77
CA PHE A 279 -7.00 -8.44 11.27
C PHE A 279 -8.10 -9.27 10.59
N THR A 280 -9.01 -9.89 11.34
CA THR A 280 -10.14 -10.66 10.77
C THR A 280 -11.47 -10.30 11.41
N TYR A 281 -12.50 -10.21 10.57
CA TYR A 281 -13.87 -9.98 11.00
C TYR A 281 -14.89 -10.52 9.98
N GLN A 282 -16.15 -10.60 10.40
CA GLN A 282 -17.30 -11.11 9.65
C GLN A 282 -17.12 -12.55 9.12
N GLY A 283 -16.44 -13.40 9.89
CA GLY A 283 -16.14 -14.78 9.49
C GLY A 283 -14.92 -14.93 8.58
N GLY A 284 -14.10 -13.89 8.46
CA GLY A 284 -12.83 -13.93 7.74
C GLY A 284 -11.79 -14.80 8.45
N GLN A 285 -10.83 -15.32 7.70
CA GLN A 285 -9.77 -16.19 8.22
C GLN A 285 -8.39 -15.68 7.86
N SER A 286 -7.43 -15.81 8.78
CA SER A 286 -6.05 -15.46 8.50
C SER A 286 -5.04 -16.45 9.06
N PHE A 287 -3.94 -16.63 8.34
CA PHE A 287 -2.86 -17.52 8.71
C PHE A 287 -1.50 -16.84 8.52
N LEU A 288 -0.85 -16.55 9.65
CA LEU A 288 0.54 -16.13 9.70
C LEU A 288 1.41 -17.32 10.08
N THR A 289 1.95 -18.00 9.05
CA THR A 289 2.55 -19.34 9.21
C THR A 289 3.96 -19.33 9.82
N GLY A 290 4.63 -18.19 9.80
CA GLY A 290 5.96 -17.99 10.37
C GLY A 290 5.94 -17.12 11.63
N THR A 291 6.81 -16.12 11.67
CA THR A 291 6.93 -15.21 12.82
C THR A 291 6.28 -13.87 12.53
N ALA A 292 5.48 -13.40 13.48
CA ALA A 292 5.05 -12.03 13.64
C ALA A 292 5.99 -11.31 14.61
N GLU A 293 6.81 -10.41 14.10
CA GLU A 293 7.72 -9.60 14.90
C GLU A 293 7.21 -8.15 14.96
N ILE A 294 7.08 -7.60 16.16
CA ILE A 294 6.70 -6.20 16.34
C ILE A 294 7.60 -5.50 17.35
N THR A 295 8.11 -4.34 16.96
CA THR A 295 8.99 -3.50 17.77
C THR A 295 8.39 -2.12 17.97
N VAL A 296 8.24 -1.71 19.23
CA VAL A 296 8.00 -0.31 19.61
C VAL A 296 9.36 0.33 19.91
N ALA A 297 9.85 1.16 18.99
CA ALA A 297 11.18 1.76 19.06
C ALA A 297 11.26 2.87 20.14
N GLU A 298 12.50 3.29 20.46
CA GLU A 298 12.73 4.38 21.41
C GLU A 298 12.04 5.67 20.93
N GLY A 299 11.32 6.34 21.85
CA GLY A 299 10.55 7.55 21.55
C GLY A 299 9.18 7.31 20.89
N ALA A 300 8.86 6.08 20.50
CA ALA A 300 7.55 5.73 19.96
C ALA A 300 6.48 5.57 21.06
N HIS A 301 5.21 5.73 20.68
CA HIS A 301 4.06 5.54 21.57
C HIS A 301 3.02 4.62 20.95
N VAL A 302 2.65 3.58 21.69
CA VAL A 302 1.55 2.69 21.36
C VAL A 302 0.60 2.61 22.56
N LYS A 303 -0.71 2.72 22.33
CA LYS A 303 -1.67 2.54 23.44
C LYS A 303 -1.80 1.06 23.80
N SER A 304 -2.07 0.19 22.83
CA SER A 304 -2.19 -1.24 23.06
C SER A 304 -1.42 -2.06 22.04
N LEU A 305 -0.51 -2.90 22.53
CA LEU A 305 0.40 -3.73 21.75
C LEU A 305 0.08 -5.22 21.90
N TYR A 306 -0.01 -5.92 20.78
CA TYR A 306 -0.29 -7.35 20.71
C TYR A 306 0.71 -8.03 19.78
N GLY A 307 1.29 -9.14 20.20
CA GLY A 307 2.20 -9.92 19.34
C GLY A 307 1.45 -10.72 18.26
N GLY A 308 0.19 -11.08 18.51
CA GLY A 308 -0.66 -11.84 17.60
C GLY A 308 -1.56 -10.97 16.71
N SER A 309 -2.62 -11.60 16.20
CA SER A 309 -3.65 -10.98 15.34
C SER A 309 -4.83 -10.43 16.15
N PHE A 310 -5.71 -9.67 15.51
CA PHE A 310 -7.04 -9.37 16.05
C PHE A 310 -8.12 -10.13 15.29
N ALA A 311 -8.92 -10.93 15.99
CA ALA A 311 -10.10 -11.57 15.44
C ALA A 311 -11.35 -11.14 16.22
N THR A 312 -12.33 -10.59 15.52
CA THR A 312 -13.60 -10.15 16.10
C THR A 312 -14.77 -10.87 15.44
N ASP A 313 -15.83 -11.09 16.22
CA ASP A 313 -17.09 -11.75 15.84
C ASP A 313 -17.02 -13.26 15.57
N MET A 314 -18.19 -13.89 15.69
CA MET A 314 -18.32 -15.33 15.60
C MET A 314 -17.91 -15.84 14.21
N ASN A 315 -17.08 -16.90 14.21
CA ASN A 315 -16.49 -17.55 13.04
C ASN A 315 -15.27 -16.81 12.43
N SER A 316 -14.89 -15.64 12.94
CA SER A 316 -13.61 -15.04 12.56
C SER A 316 -12.46 -15.74 13.25
N TYR A 317 -11.42 -16.07 12.49
CA TYR A 317 -10.29 -16.86 12.97
C TYR A 317 -8.96 -16.30 12.49
N SER A 318 -8.03 -16.14 13.41
CA SER A 318 -6.66 -15.76 13.10
C SER A 318 -5.68 -16.67 13.83
N GLU A 319 -4.67 -17.14 13.10
CA GLU A 319 -3.59 -17.94 13.65
C GLU A 319 -2.23 -17.31 13.33
N VAL A 320 -1.40 -17.18 14.37
CA VAL A 320 0.02 -16.81 14.25
C VAL A 320 0.86 -17.96 14.80
N ASN A 321 1.81 -18.45 14.00
CA ASN A 321 2.64 -19.57 14.43
C ASN A 321 3.61 -19.16 15.55
N GLN A 322 4.28 -18.01 15.42
CA GLN A 322 5.13 -17.46 16.47
C GLN A 322 4.99 -15.95 16.56
N SER A 323 4.96 -15.40 17.77
CA SER A 323 5.04 -13.95 18.00
C SER A 323 6.31 -13.57 18.75
N VAL A 324 6.87 -12.42 18.41
CA VAL A 324 8.01 -11.77 19.08
C VAL A 324 7.70 -10.30 19.27
N VAL A 325 7.77 -9.82 20.50
CA VAL A 325 7.43 -8.43 20.87
C VAL A 325 8.64 -7.77 21.53
N HIS A 326 9.05 -6.62 20.99
CA HIS A 326 10.13 -5.79 21.53
C HIS A 326 9.62 -4.41 21.93
N ILE A 327 9.90 -3.96 23.15
CA ILE A 327 9.46 -2.66 23.66
C ILE A 327 10.67 -1.86 24.16
N LYS A 328 11.05 -0.85 23.36
CA LYS A 328 12.07 0.16 23.70
C LYS A 328 11.45 1.53 23.98
N GLY A 329 10.25 1.78 23.45
CA GLY A 329 9.45 2.99 23.67
C GLY A 329 8.37 2.81 24.72
N THR A 330 7.22 3.47 24.52
CA THR A 330 6.06 3.38 25.41
C THR A 330 4.97 2.52 24.82
N ALA A 331 4.54 1.49 25.56
CA ALA A 331 3.30 0.76 25.32
C ALA A 331 2.46 0.80 26.61
N GLU A 332 1.23 1.34 26.59
CA GLU A 332 0.40 1.42 27.81
C GLU A 332 -0.11 0.04 28.25
N SER A 333 -0.37 -0.85 27.29
CA SER A 333 -0.59 -2.27 27.50
C SER A 333 0.16 -3.09 26.46
N ALA A 334 0.68 -4.25 26.85
CA ALA A 334 1.35 -5.16 25.94
C ALA A 334 1.10 -6.62 26.31
N VAL A 335 0.75 -7.44 25.31
CA VAL A 335 0.64 -8.90 25.44
C VAL A 335 1.29 -9.58 24.23
N PRO A 336 1.98 -10.71 24.40
CA PRO A 336 2.60 -11.42 23.28
C PRO A 336 1.58 -12.21 22.44
N GLU A 337 0.36 -12.44 22.94
CA GLU A 337 -0.74 -13.05 22.21
C GLU A 337 -1.47 -12.04 21.30
N GLY A 338 -2.54 -12.50 20.65
CA GLY A 338 -3.47 -11.64 19.91
C GLY A 338 -4.67 -11.22 20.76
N GLU A 339 -5.53 -10.39 20.17
CA GLU A 339 -6.79 -9.94 20.80
C GLU A 339 -7.97 -10.72 20.21
N THR A 340 -8.95 -11.02 21.07
CA THR A 340 -10.18 -11.71 20.70
C THR A 340 -11.39 -10.92 21.18
N SER A 341 -12.38 -10.71 20.31
CA SER A 341 -13.61 -10.01 20.68
C SER A 341 -14.87 -10.65 20.08
N TYR A 342 -16.00 -10.54 20.78
CA TYR A 342 -17.34 -10.94 20.29
C TYR A 342 -17.45 -12.36 19.72
N GLY A 343 -16.65 -13.31 20.21
CA GLY A 343 -16.65 -14.70 19.77
C GLY A 343 -15.71 -15.03 18.60
N GLY A 344 -14.86 -14.09 18.19
CA GLY A 344 -13.72 -14.37 17.32
C GLY A 344 -12.71 -15.29 18.00
N ILE A 345 -11.71 -15.74 17.25
CA ILE A 345 -10.64 -16.60 17.78
C ILE A 345 -9.30 -16.11 17.22
N SER A 346 -8.45 -15.57 18.08
CA SER A 346 -7.05 -15.25 17.76
C SER A 346 -6.11 -16.14 18.57
N VAL A 347 -5.28 -16.92 17.88
CA VAL A 347 -4.38 -17.91 18.49
C VAL A 347 -2.94 -17.61 18.10
N VAL A 348 -2.06 -17.64 19.10
CA VAL A 348 -0.61 -17.68 18.90
C VAL A 348 -0.10 -19.04 19.38
N LYS A 349 0.52 -19.84 18.50
CA LYS A 349 1.01 -21.19 18.88
C LYS A 349 2.24 -21.12 19.78
N ASN A 350 3.16 -20.20 19.49
CA ASN A 350 4.38 -19.99 20.26
C ASN A 350 4.58 -18.49 20.54
N ALA A 351 4.05 -18.03 21.67
CA ALA A 351 4.24 -16.65 22.13
C ALA A 351 5.56 -16.55 22.91
N THR A 352 6.51 -15.74 22.42
CA THR A 352 7.71 -15.44 23.21
C THR A 352 7.44 -14.33 24.22
N SER A 353 8.16 -14.36 25.35
CA SER A 353 8.08 -13.30 26.35
C SER A 353 8.45 -11.95 25.74
N ILE A 354 7.74 -10.89 26.14
CA ILE A 354 8.04 -9.50 25.76
C ILE A 354 9.49 -9.16 26.16
N GLN A 355 10.25 -8.58 25.22
CA GLN A 355 11.65 -8.20 25.37
C GLN A 355 11.84 -6.69 25.40
#